data_AF-A7H3L1-F1
#
_entry.id   AF-A7H3L1-F1
#
_cell.length_a   1.000
_cell.length_b   1.000
_cell.length_c   1.000
_cell.angle_alpha   90.00
_cell.angle_beta   90.00
_cell.angle_gamma   90.00
#
_symmetry.space_group_name_H-M   'P 1'
#
loop_
_entity.id
_entity.type
_entity.pdbx_description
1 polymer ?
#
loop_
_entity_poly.entity_id
_entity_poly.type
_entity_poly.pdbx_seq_one_letter_code
_entity_poly.pdbx_strand_id
1 'polypeptide(L)'
;MKTFNTDDYITIVKIIPFSERRALFCDFARKNEIKIEKINWKNYISKKELRKAYKIYKSKPSERNFFHEEKLIVKAFEDVEKFLRSENEIKRF
;
A
#
# COMPACT_ATOMS: atom_id res chain seq x y z
N MET A 1 -17.32 8.97 19.76
CA MET A 1 -16.81 8.77 18.38
C MET A 1 -15.29 8.64 18.46
N LYS A 2 -14.69 7.59 17.90
CA LYS A 2 -13.22 7.48 17.85
C LYS A 2 -12.70 8.61 16.96
N THR A 3 -11.98 9.57 17.53
CA THR A 3 -11.23 10.58 16.80
C THR A 3 -10.06 9.87 16.12
N PHE A 4 -10.22 9.52 14.85
CA PHE A 4 -9.11 9.07 14.02
C PHE A 4 -8.22 10.28 13.75
N ASN A 5 -7.02 10.31 14.33
CA ASN A 5 -5.99 11.24 13.88
C ASN A 5 -5.67 10.89 12.42
N THR A 6 -6.18 11.70 11.50
CA THR A 6 -6.01 11.54 10.06
C THR A 6 -4.57 11.69 9.60
N ASP A 7 -3.69 12.28 10.43
CA ASP A 7 -2.27 12.42 10.14
C ASP A 7 -1.51 11.09 10.07
N ASP A 8 -1.95 10.07 10.82
CA ASP A 8 -1.31 8.75 10.82
C ASP A 8 -1.79 7.85 9.68
N TYR A 9 -2.93 8.18 9.06
CA TYR A 9 -3.63 7.35 8.09
C TYR A 9 -3.71 8.00 6.70
N ILE A 10 -3.13 7.33 5.72
CA ILE A 10 -3.08 7.81 4.34
C ILE A 10 -4.14 7.10 3.52
N THR A 11 -4.87 7.84 2.68
CA THR A 11 -5.80 7.22 1.74
C THR A 11 -5.02 6.44 0.68
N ILE A 12 -5.36 5.17 0.47
CA ILE A 12 -4.66 4.29 -0.49
C ILE A 12 -4.67 4.88 -1.91
N VAL A 13 -5.72 5.62 -2.30
CA VAL A 13 -5.80 6.30 -3.61
C VAL A 13 -4.67 7.32 -3.85
N LYS A 14 -4.14 7.94 -2.79
CA LYS A 14 -3.00 8.87 -2.88
C LYS A 14 -1.67 8.15 -3.12
N ILE A 15 -1.59 6.88 -2.72
CA ILE A 15 -0.40 6.04 -2.88
C ILE A 15 -0.49 5.31 -4.22
N ILE A 16 -1.62 4.66 -4.49
CA ILE A 16 -1.88 3.81 -5.66
C ILE A 16 -3.07 4.39 -6.44
N PRO A 17 -2.83 5.15 -7.53
CA PRO A 17 -3.88 5.91 -8.21
C PRO A 17 -4.79 5.05 -9.12
N PHE A 18 -4.35 3.86 -9.53
CA PHE A 18 -5.12 2.96 -10.40
C PHE A 18 -5.99 1.98 -9.61
N SER A 19 -7.27 1.84 -9.99
CA SER A 19 -8.26 1.02 -9.27
C SER A 19 -7.89 -0.47 -9.24
N GLU A 20 -7.44 -1.03 -10.36
CA GLU A 20 -7.06 -2.44 -10.47
C GLU A 20 -5.88 -2.78 -9.55
N ARG A 21 -4.86 -1.90 -9.53
CA ARG A 21 -3.70 -2.03 -8.62
C ARG A 21 -4.11 -1.93 -7.17
N ARG A 22 -5.04 -1.01 -6.83
CA ARG A 22 -5.58 -0.90 -5.47
C ARG A 22 -6.32 -2.14 -5.03
N ALA A 23 -7.13 -2.74 -5.91
CA ALA A 23 -7.86 -3.96 -5.58
C ALA A 23 -6.88 -5.07 -5.21
N LEU A 24 -5.86 -5.30 -6.04
CA LEU A 24 -4.82 -6.31 -5.79
C LEU A 24 -4.01 -6.00 -4.53
N PHE A 25 -3.66 -4.73 -4.29
CA PHE A 25 -3.00 -4.33 -3.05
C PHE A 25 -3.87 -4.59 -1.81
N CYS A 26 -5.17 -4.29 -1.86
CA CYS A 26 -6.09 -4.54 -0.75
C CYS A 26 -6.28 -6.05 -0.50
N ASP A 27 -6.34 -6.87 -1.55
CA ASP A 27 -6.40 -8.31 -1.41
C ASP A 27 -5.09 -8.88 -0.87
N PHE A 28 -3.93 -8.37 -1.30
CA PHE A 28 -2.64 -8.70 -0.70
C PHE A 28 -2.63 -8.33 0.78
N ALA A 29 -3.07 -7.13 1.13
CA ALA A 29 -3.12 -6.67 2.52
C ALA A 29 -4.01 -7.58 3.39
N ARG A 30 -5.19 -7.95 2.89
CA ARG A 30 -6.10 -8.89 3.57
C ARG A 30 -5.44 -10.26 3.78
N LYS A 31 -4.79 -10.82 2.76
CA LYS A 31 -4.09 -12.12 2.82
C LYS A 31 -2.91 -12.15 3.79
N ASN A 32 -2.30 -11.00 4.09
CA ASN A 32 -1.13 -10.89 4.97
C ASN A 32 -1.45 -10.17 6.30
N GLU A 33 -2.74 -10.11 6.68
CA GLU A 33 -3.18 -9.53 7.95
C GLU A 33 -2.68 -8.09 8.17
N ILE A 34 -2.70 -7.30 7.11
CA ILE A 34 -2.40 -5.87 7.11
C ILE A 34 -3.71 -5.11 7.33
N LYS A 35 -3.73 -4.23 8.32
CA LYS A 35 -4.93 -3.47 8.66
C LYS A 35 -5.16 -2.33 7.67
N ILE A 36 -6.33 -2.36 7.03
CA ILE A 36 -6.86 -1.28 6.19
C ILE A 36 -8.19 -0.84 6.81
N GLU A 37 -8.31 0.45 7.09
CA GLU A 37 -9.53 1.05 7.61
C GLU A 37 -10.38 1.56 6.45
N LYS A 38 -11.70 1.29 6.48
CA LYS A 38 -12.64 1.83 5.50
C LYS A 38 -13.46 2.94 6.14
N ILE A 39 -13.23 4.17 5.70
CA ILE A 39 -13.90 5.38 6.21
C ILE A 39 -14.53 6.10 5.01
N ASN A 40 -15.83 6.39 5.07
CA ASN A 40 -16.56 7.08 4.00
C ASN A 40 -16.25 6.51 2.60
N TRP A 41 -16.36 5.19 2.45
CA TRP A 41 -16.11 4.45 1.19
C TRP A 41 -14.67 4.48 0.68
N LYS A 42 -13.75 5.15 1.37
CA LYS A 42 -12.33 5.21 1.02
C LYS A 42 -11.53 4.28 1.93
N ASN A 43 -10.49 3.67 1.35
CA ASN A 43 -9.56 2.83 2.09
C ASN A 43 -8.40 3.66 2.60
N TYR A 44 -8.08 3.50 3.87
CA TYR A 44 -7.00 4.17 4.58
C TYR A 44 -6.04 3.13 5.16
N ILE A 45 -4.76 3.46 5.16
CA ILE A 45 -3.72 2.61 5.72
C ILE A 45 -2.76 3.48 6.55
N SER A 46 -2.35 2.97 7.71
CA SER A 46 -1.34 3.67 8.50
C SER A 46 0.04 3.51 7.87
N LYS A 47 0.95 4.45 8.11
CA LYS A 47 2.34 4.34 7.62
C LYS A 47 3.03 3.06 8.09
N LYS A 48 2.75 2.62 9.32
CA LYS A 48 3.28 1.39 9.90
C LYS A 48 2.82 0.16 9.11
N GLU A 49 1.52 0.06 8.84
CA GLU A 49 0.93 -1.05 8.09
C GLU A 49 1.38 -1.04 6.62
N LEU A 50 1.51 0.14 6.01
CA LEU A 50 2.04 0.29 4.64
C LEU A 50 3.48 -0.25 4.51
N ARG A 51 4.36 0.11 5.47
CA ARG A 51 5.74 -0.40 5.51
C ARG A 51 5.80 -1.90 5.77
N LYS A 52 4.91 -2.42 6.62
CA LYS A 52 4.77 -3.87 6.86
C LYS A 52 4.39 -4.59 5.57
N ALA A 53 3.38 -4.09 4.84
CA ALA A 53 2.97 -4.65 3.54
C ALA A 53 4.13 -4.66 2.53
N TYR A 54 4.85 -3.53 2.40
CA TYR A 54 6.00 -3.43 1.50
C TYR A 54 7.12 -4.43 1.87
N LYS A 55 7.43 -4.57 3.16
CA LYS A 55 8.44 -5.53 3.63
C LYS A 55 8.06 -6.96 3.31
N ILE A 56 6.82 -7.36 3.59
CA ILE A 56 6.32 -8.72 3.27
C ILE A 56 6.42 -8.98 1.78
N TYR A 57 6.01 -8.02 0.94
CA TYR A 57 6.11 -8.14 -0.51
C TYR A 57 7.55 -8.35 -0.98
N LYS A 58 8.50 -7.54 -0.49
CA LYS A 58 9.93 -7.66 -0.85
C LYS A 58 10.59 -8.93 -0.32
N SER A 59 10.05 -9.53 0.75
CA SER A 59 10.54 -10.78 1.32
C SER A 59 10.08 -12.03 0.56
N LYS A 60 9.08 -11.93 -0.33
CA LYS A 60 8.69 -13.06 -1.16
C LYS A 60 9.69 -13.23 -2.31
N PRO A 61 10.10 -14.47 -2.63
CA PRO A 61 10.89 -14.71 -3.82
C PRO A 61 10.08 -14.24 -5.03
N SER A 62 10.70 -13.45 -5.90
CA SER A 62 10.10 -13.07 -7.18
C SER A 62 9.98 -14.32 -8.05
N GLU A 63 8.85 -15.03 -7.95
CA GLU A 63 8.50 -16.02 -8.95
C GLU A 63 8.35 -15.28 -10.29
N ARG A 64 9.14 -15.68 -11.29
CA ARG A 64 9.19 -15.04 -12.62
C ARG A 64 8.03 -15.52 -13.50
N ASN A 65 6.81 -15.62 -12.97
CA ASN A 65 5.65 -16.10 -13.74
C ASN A 65 4.71 -14.94 -14.07
N PHE A 66 5.09 -14.17 -15.11
CA PHE A 66 4.45 -12.95 -15.57
C PHE A 66 3.00 -13.08 -16.11
N PHE A 67 2.06 -13.49 -15.27
CA PHE A 67 0.63 -13.30 -15.52
C PHE A 67 0.24 -11.82 -15.37
N HIS A 68 -0.87 -11.42 -15.98
CA HIS A 68 -1.33 -10.02 -16.01
C HIS A 68 -1.53 -9.44 -14.60
N GLU A 69 -2.12 -10.22 -13.69
CA GLU A 69 -2.33 -9.83 -12.29
C GLU A 69 -1.01 -9.68 -11.53
N GLU A 70 -0.01 -10.51 -11.84
CA GLU A 70 1.32 -10.43 -11.24
C GLU A 70 2.04 -9.14 -11.64
N LYS A 71 1.87 -8.67 -12.88
CA LYS A 71 2.37 -7.35 -13.31
C LYS A 71 1.67 -6.20 -12.61
N LEU A 72 0.37 -6.30 -12.33
CA LEU A 72 -0.38 -5.23 -11.68
C LEU A 72 -0.03 -5.09 -10.20
N ILE A 73 0.19 -6.20 -9.49
CA ILE A 73 0.63 -6.15 -8.07
C ILE A 73 2.06 -5.61 -7.96
N VAL A 74 2.97 -5.95 -8.90
CA VAL A 74 4.31 -5.35 -8.97
C VAL A 74 4.22 -3.84 -9.10
N LYS A 75 3.44 -3.34 -10.06
CA LYS A 75 3.22 -1.90 -10.25
C LYS A 75 2.59 -1.22 -9.04
N ALA A 76 1.68 -1.92 -8.34
CA ALA A 76 1.09 -1.41 -7.10
C ALA A 76 2.16 -1.18 -6.02
N PHE A 77 3.14 -2.08 -5.91
CA PHE A 77 4.25 -1.94 -4.97
C PHE A 77 5.34 -0.97 -5.43
N GLU A 78 5.51 -0.74 -6.73
CA GLU A 78 6.31 0.38 -7.27
C GLU A 78 5.72 1.74 -6.87
N ASP A 79 4.40 1.90 -6.98
CA ASP A 79 3.68 3.09 -6.53
C ASP A 79 3.90 3.32 -5.01
N VAL A 80 3.84 2.25 -4.21
CA VAL A 80 4.14 2.29 -2.76
C VAL A 80 5.60 2.67 -2.48
N GLU A 81 6.57 2.10 -3.22
CA GLU A 81 7.99 2.41 -3.06
C GLU A 81 8.25 3.89 -3.36
N LYS A 82 7.68 4.40 -4.46
CA LYS A 82 7.81 5.82 -4.83
C LYS A 82 7.28 6.74 -3.73
N PHE A 83 6.10 6.43 -3.18
CA PHE A 83 5.53 7.18 -2.06
C PHE A 83 6.44 7.17 -0.82
N LEU A 84 6.96 6.00 -0.43
CA LEU A 84 7.85 5.86 0.72
C LEU A 84 9.20 6.59 0.52
N ARG A 85 9.72 6.61 -0.71
CA ARG A 85 10.95 7.36 -1.05
C ARG A 85 10.73 8.87 -0.93
N SER A 86 9.66 9.40 -1.51
CA SER A 86 9.36 10.84 -1.44
C SER A 86 9.17 11.33 0.01
N GLU A 87 8.58 10.52 0.89
CA GLU A 87 8.50 10.87 2.33
C GLU A 87 9.88 10.91 3.02
N ASN A 88 10.81 10.03 2.66
CA ASN A 88 12.15 10.03 3.23
C ASN A 88 12.98 11.22 2.75
N GLU A 89 12.74 11.70 1.52
CA GLU A 89 13.38 12.90 1.00
C GLU A 89 12.88 14.16 1.72
N ILE A 90 11.56 14.29 1.96
CA ILE A 90 10.98 15.41 2.71
C ILE A 90 11.52 15.49 4.14
N LYS A 91 11.84 14.34 4.77
CA LYS A 91 12.41 14.30 6.13
C LYS A 91 13.89 14.65 6.23
N ARG A 92 14.61 14.73 5.10
CA ARG A 92 16.04 15.05 5.06
C ARG A 92 16.32 16.56 4.95
N PHE A 93 15.31 17.37 4.69
CA PHE A 93 15.36 18.83 4.67
C PHE A 93 14.74 19.39 5.95
#